data_AF-E1ZPN9-F1
#
_entry.id   AF-E1ZPN9-F1
#
_cell.length_a   1.000
_cell.length_b   1.000
_cell.length_c   1.000
_cell.angle_alpha   90.00
_cell.angle_beta   90.00
_cell.angle_gamma   90.00
#
_symmetry.space_group_name_H-M   'P 1'
#
loop_
_entity.id
_entity.type
_entity.pdbx_description
1 polymer ?
#
loop_
_entity_poly.entity_id
_entity_poly.type
_entity_poly.pdbx_seq_one_letter_code
_entity_poly.pdbx_strand_id
1 'polypeptide(L)'
;MDWLGRNDVREEYVLVIDVDMILRAPLLPEALGARPGFAVAAFFDYLHGTHNELAERHLADVAPRQDELAGPAGRRADMVGGAYLAHREDMRRIAPLWLKYTENVRDDPRAWELAGEPGRAPGERPWICEMYGYSFAAARLGVWHRADQSLMLYPGYYPADPLPRVLHYGLLWNVSAGYEFNKHWHFQFDMLACPPWKLGESGLFKHPAHPRSLRSKGAELLKDLLAMEAIIYLNAAFCERHRARCPHSKALNWECSKAETLLKAYDAAWKAAVLAITDRDLKTAEALNWCKVNRLTYDCCVKTRGTRANCRGDCPSISDNGQVSIMVVRGTQVVQEAFPPLCVLRREAPSSSSHARRLQACTRHQTSPTASAALGRALLGTLLMGAFREQGEKTQVTFKGDGPLAGLQVIADASGTVKGKVGNPAADPPLRPDGKLNVGQAVGRGEIAEDLARYLVDSEQVQSALGLGVSIAKDLSIRAAGGFLIQVLPFAEDETIAQLEENIAAAGSVTDMLNAGMGAGDITERLLRGLGGNDTGFQLQPRYGPCEPSDLQDRMRSAVALLGESEVRAIVAEQGKIEVMCEFCRETYAFEEEEVLRALQT
;
A
#
# COMPACT_ATOMS: atom_id res chain seq x y z
N MET A 1 -14.70 -28.45 -5.69
CA MET A 1 -14.22 -29.69 -5.04
C MET A 1 -15.19 -30.87 -5.11
N ASP A 2 -16.50 -30.61 -5.27
CA ASP A 2 -17.54 -31.59 -5.68
C ASP A 2 -17.14 -32.48 -6.89
N TRP A 3 -16.21 -32.00 -7.74
CA TRP A 3 -15.60 -32.75 -8.83
C TRP A 3 -14.96 -34.09 -8.41
N LEU A 4 -14.20 -34.16 -7.30
CA LEU A 4 -13.53 -35.39 -6.86
C LEU A 4 -14.51 -36.50 -6.43
N GLY A 5 -15.70 -36.12 -5.96
CA GLY A 5 -16.76 -37.06 -5.58
C GLY A 5 -17.58 -37.56 -6.79
N ARG A 6 -17.54 -36.83 -7.90
CA ARG A 6 -18.31 -37.13 -9.13
C ARG A 6 -17.49 -37.77 -10.24
N ASN A 7 -16.17 -37.85 -10.10
CA ASN A 7 -15.27 -38.35 -11.12
C ASN A 7 -14.38 -39.47 -10.57
N ASP A 8 -14.16 -40.48 -11.41
CA ASP A 8 -13.22 -41.56 -11.12
C ASP A 8 -11.78 -41.13 -11.46
N VAL A 9 -11.11 -40.50 -10.48
CA VAL A 9 -9.73 -40.05 -10.61
C VAL A 9 -8.77 -41.20 -10.35
N ARG A 10 -7.98 -41.58 -11.36
CA ARG A 10 -7.06 -42.73 -11.29
C ARG A 10 -5.74 -42.38 -10.64
N GLU A 11 -5.35 -41.12 -10.77
CA GLU A 11 -4.12 -40.57 -10.22
C GLU A 11 -4.13 -40.61 -8.69
N GLU A 12 -2.98 -40.99 -8.10
CA GLU A 12 -2.84 -41.11 -6.64
C GLU A 12 -2.73 -39.76 -5.93
N TYR A 13 -2.26 -38.73 -6.64
CA TYR A 13 -2.07 -37.39 -6.13
C TYR A 13 -2.88 -36.37 -6.92
N VAL A 14 -3.39 -35.38 -6.20
CA VAL A 14 -4.15 -34.25 -6.75
C VAL A 14 -3.34 -32.98 -6.54
N LEU A 15 -3.06 -32.29 -7.64
CA LEU A 15 -2.53 -30.93 -7.64
C LEU A 15 -3.70 -29.95 -7.76
N VAL A 16 -3.84 -29.07 -6.77
CA VAL A 16 -4.79 -27.96 -6.77
C VAL A 16 -3.99 -26.68 -6.95
N ILE A 17 -4.29 -25.96 -8.03
CA ILE A 17 -3.64 -24.70 -8.42
C ILE A 17 -4.71 -23.73 -8.94
N ASP A 18 -4.39 -22.44 -8.90
CA ASP A 18 -5.22 -21.41 -9.50
C ASP A 18 -4.96 -21.30 -11.01
N VAL A 19 -5.94 -20.74 -11.74
CA VAL A 19 -5.86 -20.56 -13.20
C VAL A 19 -4.82 -19.52 -13.62
N ASP A 20 -4.35 -18.69 -12.69
CA ASP A 20 -3.31 -17.68 -12.88
C ASP A 20 -1.95 -18.16 -12.38
N MET A 21 -1.66 -19.44 -12.60
CA MET A 21 -0.38 -20.05 -12.27
C MET A 21 0.35 -20.57 -13.50
N ILE A 22 1.67 -20.38 -13.53
CA ILE A 22 2.56 -20.89 -14.58
C ILE A 22 3.45 -21.98 -13.98
N LEU A 23 3.39 -23.18 -14.56
CA LEU A 23 4.20 -24.32 -14.17
C LEU A 23 5.58 -24.26 -14.85
N ARG A 24 6.64 -24.31 -14.05
CA ARG A 24 8.03 -24.15 -14.50
C ARG A 24 8.86 -25.41 -14.40
N ALA A 25 8.49 -26.29 -13.49
CA ALA A 25 9.22 -27.52 -13.22
C ALA A 25 8.24 -28.65 -12.85
N PRO A 26 8.64 -29.92 -13.06
CA PRO A 26 7.84 -31.06 -12.64
C PRO A 26 7.52 -31.01 -11.13
N LEU A 27 6.27 -31.32 -10.78
CA LEU A 27 5.77 -31.39 -9.41
C LEU A 27 5.64 -32.86 -8.99
N LEU A 28 6.78 -33.50 -8.73
CA LEU A 28 6.83 -34.92 -8.38
C LEU A 28 6.52 -35.11 -6.87
N PRO A 29 5.45 -35.84 -6.51
CA PRO A 29 5.05 -36.03 -5.11
C PRO A 29 6.18 -36.54 -4.21
N GLU A 30 6.95 -37.53 -4.66
CA GLU A 30 8.02 -38.17 -3.90
C GLU A 30 9.19 -37.21 -3.66
N ALA A 31 9.54 -36.40 -4.65
CA ALA A 31 10.61 -35.41 -4.55
C ALA A 31 10.25 -34.27 -3.60
N LEU A 32 8.97 -33.90 -3.56
CA LEU A 32 8.44 -32.87 -2.67
C LEU A 32 8.12 -33.40 -1.27
N GLY A 33 7.97 -34.73 -1.12
CA GLY A 33 7.67 -35.40 0.14
C GLY A 33 6.18 -35.48 0.47
N ALA A 34 5.31 -35.35 -0.54
CA ALA A 34 3.87 -35.58 -0.39
C ALA A 34 3.61 -37.08 -0.20
N ARG A 35 2.74 -37.41 0.76
CA ARG A 35 2.33 -38.79 1.09
C ARG A 35 0.98 -38.77 1.81
N PRO A 36 0.27 -39.91 1.95
CA PRO A 36 -0.97 -39.95 2.73
C PRO A 36 -0.81 -39.35 4.14
N GLY A 37 -1.75 -38.47 4.52
CA GLY A 37 -1.75 -37.69 5.76
C GLY A 37 -0.76 -36.52 5.79
N PHE A 38 0.06 -36.33 4.75
CA PHE A 38 1.10 -35.30 4.72
C PHE A 38 1.24 -34.68 3.32
N ALA A 39 0.52 -33.58 3.08
CA ALA A 39 0.51 -32.86 1.82
C ALA A 39 1.70 -31.90 1.69
N VAL A 40 1.95 -31.41 0.47
CA VAL A 40 2.90 -30.32 0.21
C VAL A 40 2.09 -29.12 -0.26
N ALA A 41 2.36 -27.94 0.27
CA ALA A 41 1.66 -26.74 -0.13
C ALA A 41 2.57 -25.52 -0.07
N ALA A 42 2.20 -24.47 -0.80
CA ALA A 42 2.97 -23.23 -0.74
C ALA A 42 2.74 -22.57 0.62
N PHE A 43 3.84 -22.05 1.19
CA PHE A 43 3.77 -21.34 2.45
C PHE A 43 3.07 -20.00 2.27
N PHE A 44 2.17 -19.67 3.19
CA PHE A 44 1.32 -18.49 3.08
C PHE A 44 1.31 -17.76 4.43
N ASP A 45 2.19 -16.78 4.55
CA ASP A 45 2.50 -16.05 5.78
C ASP A 45 1.37 -15.15 6.29
N TYR A 46 0.42 -14.78 5.42
CA TYR A 46 -0.76 -13.98 5.78
C TYR A 46 -1.85 -14.75 6.55
N LEU A 47 -1.73 -16.08 6.74
CA LEU A 47 -2.73 -16.90 7.44
C LEU A 47 -2.59 -16.82 8.99
N HIS A 48 -2.67 -15.61 9.55
CA HIS A 48 -2.51 -15.36 10.98
C HIS A 48 -3.54 -16.10 11.85
N GLY A 49 -4.74 -16.29 11.32
CA GLY A 49 -5.86 -16.95 12.00
C GLY A 49 -5.65 -18.44 12.33
N THR A 50 -4.51 -19.03 11.96
CA THR A 50 -4.17 -20.46 12.16
C THR A 50 -3.61 -20.79 13.55
N HIS A 51 -3.16 -19.77 14.28
CA HIS A 51 -2.45 -19.91 15.56
C HIS A 51 -2.89 -18.88 16.60
N ASN A 52 -4.11 -18.35 16.45
CA ASN A 52 -4.73 -17.43 17.39
C ASN A 52 -6.17 -17.91 17.72
N GLU A 53 -6.95 -17.03 18.35
CA GLU A 53 -8.34 -17.33 18.74
C GLU A 53 -9.21 -17.82 17.58
N LEU A 54 -8.98 -17.40 16.33
CA LEU A 54 -9.79 -17.87 15.20
C LEU A 54 -9.67 -19.39 15.04
N ALA A 55 -8.45 -19.92 15.09
CA ALA A 55 -8.24 -21.36 15.05
C ALA A 55 -8.83 -22.05 16.28
N GLU A 56 -8.77 -21.44 17.47
CA GLU A 56 -9.38 -22.03 18.67
C GLU A 56 -10.89 -22.14 18.56
N ARG A 57 -11.54 -21.14 17.97
CA ARG A 57 -13.00 -21.12 17.76
C ARG A 57 -13.46 -22.20 16.79
N HIS A 58 -12.68 -22.46 15.74
CA HIS A 58 -13.07 -23.41 14.70
C HIS A 58 -12.49 -24.82 14.88
N LEU A 59 -11.42 -24.97 15.67
CA LEU A 59 -10.64 -26.20 15.84
C LEU A 59 -10.27 -26.46 17.31
N ALA A 60 -11.16 -26.14 18.25
CA ALA A 60 -10.95 -26.32 19.69
C ALA A 60 -10.46 -27.74 20.06
N ASP A 61 -10.97 -28.75 19.34
CA ASP A 61 -10.68 -30.17 19.57
C ASP A 61 -9.45 -30.69 18.82
N VAL A 62 -8.84 -29.89 17.94
CA VAL A 62 -7.57 -30.23 17.28
C VAL A 62 -6.41 -29.77 18.15
N ALA A 63 -5.57 -30.70 18.60
CA ALA A 63 -4.42 -30.40 19.44
C ALA A 63 -3.41 -29.47 18.73
N PRO A 64 -2.87 -28.44 19.40
CA PRO A 64 -1.82 -27.58 18.85
C PRO A 64 -0.56 -28.35 18.44
N ARG A 65 0.00 -28.01 17.27
CA ARG A 65 1.27 -28.53 16.77
C ARG A 65 2.44 -27.86 17.47
N GLN A 66 3.51 -28.61 17.74
CA GLN A 66 4.73 -28.10 18.39
C GLN A 66 5.93 -27.95 17.44
N ASP A 67 5.86 -28.53 16.24
CA ASP A 67 6.87 -28.33 15.20
C ASP A 67 6.69 -26.97 14.50
N GLU A 68 7.62 -26.60 13.61
CA GLU A 68 7.56 -25.37 12.80
C GLU A 68 7.45 -25.64 11.28
N LEU A 69 6.96 -26.81 10.86
CA LEU A 69 7.02 -27.25 9.46
C LEU A 69 6.15 -26.42 8.50
N ALA A 70 5.06 -25.84 9.01
CA ALA A 70 4.09 -25.10 8.21
C ALA A 70 3.44 -23.97 9.02
N GLY A 71 4.26 -23.23 9.78
CA GLY A 71 3.84 -22.13 10.63
C GLY A 71 4.47 -22.22 12.02
N PRO A 72 4.15 -21.28 12.93
CA PRO A 72 4.74 -21.26 14.28
C PRO A 72 4.29 -22.47 15.12
N ALA A 73 5.07 -22.78 16.17
CA ALA A 73 4.64 -23.68 17.22
C ALA A 73 3.41 -23.11 17.95
N GLY A 74 2.49 -23.99 18.36
CA GLY A 74 1.20 -23.64 18.94
C GLY A 74 0.06 -23.50 17.93
N ARG A 75 0.34 -23.55 16.62
CA ARG A 75 -0.72 -23.51 15.59
C ARG A 75 -1.64 -24.71 15.66
N ARG A 76 -2.92 -24.51 15.37
CA ARG A 76 -3.92 -25.60 15.24
C ARG A 76 -4.25 -25.93 13.79
N ALA A 77 -3.80 -25.09 12.85
CA ALA A 77 -3.88 -25.31 11.42
C ALA A 77 -2.58 -24.82 10.75
N ASP A 78 -2.31 -25.25 9.52
CA ASP A 78 -1.08 -24.90 8.81
C ASP A 78 -1.23 -23.60 8.00
N MET A 79 -0.18 -22.79 7.94
CA MET A 79 -0.10 -21.55 7.17
C MET A 79 0.21 -21.84 5.69
N VAL A 80 -0.76 -22.41 4.98
CA VAL A 80 -0.60 -22.87 3.60
C VAL A 80 -1.71 -22.38 2.69
N GLY A 81 -1.38 -22.10 1.42
CA GLY A 81 -2.30 -21.47 0.49
C GLY A 81 -1.84 -21.57 -0.97
N GLY A 82 -2.72 -21.21 -1.91
CA GLY A 82 -2.40 -21.09 -3.35
C GLY A 82 -2.25 -22.42 -4.09
N ALA A 83 -1.19 -23.17 -3.82
CA ALA A 83 -0.88 -24.43 -4.48
C ALA A 83 -0.78 -25.58 -3.49
N TYR A 84 -1.45 -26.71 -3.79
CA TYR A 84 -1.53 -27.87 -2.91
C TYR A 84 -1.30 -29.16 -3.69
N LEU A 85 -0.43 -30.02 -3.20
CA LEU A 85 -0.19 -31.36 -3.71
C LEU A 85 -0.47 -32.36 -2.59
N ALA A 86 -1.57 -33.09 -2.71
CA ALA A 86 -2.03 -34.02 -1.68
C ALA A 86 -2.41 -35.37 -2.28
N HIS A 87 -2.38 -36.41 -1.44
CA HIS A 87 -2.89 -37.71 -1.83
C HIS A 87 -4.41 -37.62 -2.09
N ARG A 88 -4.91 -38.32 -3.12
CA ARG A 88 -6.30 -38.26 -3.58
C ARG A 88 -7.29 -38.55 -2.44
N GLU A 89 -7.01 -39.54 -1.60
CA GLU A 89 -7.91 -39.90 -0.50
C GLU A 89 -7.97 -38.84 0.60
N ASP A 90 -6.88 -38.12 0.86
CA ASP A 90 -6.91 -36.98 1.78
C ASP A 90 -7.74 -35.85 1.18
N MET A 91 -7.54 -35.56 -0.10
CA MET A 91 -8.28 -34.50 -0.78
C MET A 91 -9.78 -34.82 -0.90
N ARG A 92 -10.15 -36.10 -1.10
CA ARG A 92 -11.55 -36.56 -1.06
C ARG A 92 -12.21 -36.31 0.31
N ARG A 93 -11.44 -36.45 1.39
CA ARG A 93 -11.94 -36.18 2.75
C ARG A 93 -12.01 -34.69 3.04
N ILE A 94 -11.02 -33.90 2.58
CA ILE A 94 -10.95 -32.44 2.78
C ILE A 94 -12.04 -31.72 1.99
N ALA A 95 -12.25 -32.12 0.73
CA ALA A 95 -13.14 -31.46 -0.22
C ALA A 95 -14.55 -31.12 0.34
N PRO A 96 -15.27 -32.02 1.01
CA PRO A 96 -16.58 -31.73 1.60
C PRO A 96 -16.54 -30.74 2.78
N LEU A 97 -15.43 -30.71 3.53
CA LEU A 97 -15.28 -29.84 4.69
C LEU A 97 -14.72 -28.46 4.32
N TRP A 98 -14.01 -28.35 3.21
CA TRP A 98 -13.40 -27.10 2.76
C TRP A 98 -14.44 -25.99 2.68
N LEU A 99 -15.52 -26.18 1.91
CA LEU A 99 -16.59 -25.17 1.77
C LEU A 99 -17.23 -24.84 3.14
N LYS A 100 -17.52 -25.87 3.94
CA LYS A 100 -18.11 -25.68 5.27
C LYS A 100 -17.23 -24.79 6.16
N TYR A 101 -15.92 -25.03 6.22
CA TYR A 101 -15.04 -24.19 7.02
C TYR A 101 -14.83 -22.80 6.41
N THR A 102 -14.86 -22.67 5.07
CA THR A 102 -14.90 -21.37 4.40
C THR A 102 -16.10 -20.54 4.87
N GLU A 103 -17.30 -21.15 4.86
CA GLU A 103 -18.54 -20.52 5.32
C GLU A 103 -18.47 -20.16 6.81
N ASN A 104 -18.01 -21.11 7.65
CA ASN A 104 -17.85 -20.86 9.08
C ASN A 104 -16.95 -19.66 9.38
N VAL A 105 -15.81 -19.54 8.70
CA VAL A 105 -14.89 -18.40 8.88
C VAL A 105 -15.50 -17.12 8.32
N ARG A 106 -16.24 -17.21 7.21
CA ARG A 106 -16.92 -16.06 6.59
C ARG A 106 -18.08 -15.53 7.44
N ASP A 107 -18.71 -16.38 8.22
CA ASP A 107 -19.82 -16.03 9.12
C ASP A 107 -19.37 -15.76 10.56
N ASP A 108 -18.09 -15.99 10.90
CA ASP A 108 -17.57 -15.64 12.22
C ASP A 108 -17.46 -14.11 12.36
N PRO A 109 -18.16 -13.49 13.33
CA PRO A 109 -18.21 -12.04 13.50
C PRO A 109 -16.88 -11.43 13.96
N ARG A 110 -15.90 -12.25 14.34
CA ARG A 110 -14.55 -11.82 14.73
C ARG A 110 -13.50 -12.17 13.69
N ALA A 111 -13.85 -12.85 12.60
CA ALA A 111 -12.88 -13.21 11.57
C ALA A 111 -12.22 -11.98 10.94
N TRP A 112 -12.92 -10.86 10.83
CA TRP A 112 -12.40 -9.59 10.29
C TRP A 112 -11.14 -9.09 10.99
N GLU A 113 -11.06 -9.25 12.32
CA GLU A 113 -9.88 -8.84 13.12
C GLU A 113 -8.89 -10.00 13.28
N LEU A 114 -9.38 -11.22 13.47
CA LEU A 114 -8.52 -12.36 13.83
C LEU A 114 -7.81 -12.97 12.61
N ALA A 115 -8.27 -12.72 11.38
CA ALA A 115 -7.59 -13.17 10.17
C ALA A 115 -6.27 -12.42 9.90
N GLY A 116 -6.01 -11.31 10.59
CA GLY A 116 -4.78 -10.52 10.43
C GLY A 116 -4.73 -9.69 9.14
N GLU A 117 -5.90 -9.41 8.55
CA GLU A 117 -6.01 -8.58 7.34
C GLU A 117 -6.06 -7.09 7.72
N PRO A 118 -5.10 -6.27 7.26
CA PRO A 118 -5.11 -4.84 7.56
C PRO A 118 -6.25 -4.10 6.86
N GLY A 119 -6.82 -3.10 7.53
CA GLY A 119 -7.82 -2.21 6.94
C GLY A 119 -9.26 -2.74 6.93
N ARG A 120 -9.53 -3.86 7.59
CA ARG A 120 -10.90 -4.39 7.76
C ARG A 120 -11.68 -3.63 8.82
N ALA A 121 -12.94 -3.30 8.51
CA ALA A 121 -13.88 -2.76 9.48
C ALA A 121 -14.64 -3.88 10.24
N PRO A 122 -15.19 -3.59 11.43
CA PRO A 122 -16.03 -4.55 12.15
C PRO A 122 -17.17 -5.10 11.30
N GLY A 123 -17.23 -6.44 11.20
CA GLY A 123 -18.26 -7.16 10.42
C GLY A 123 -17.93 -7.37 8.94
N GLU A 124 -16.80 -6.85 8.43
CA GLU A 124 -16.34 -7.20 7.10
C GLU A 124 -15.83 -8.64 7.01
N ARG A 125 -15.95 -9.27 5.85
CA ARG A 125 -15.54 -10.66 5.66
C ARG A 125 -14.10 -10.73 5.15
N PRO A 126 -13.23 -11.57 5.74
CA PRO A 126 -11.89 -11.79 5.19
C PRO A 126 -11.94 -12.16 3.69
N TRP A 127 -10.94 -11.76 2.91
CA TRP A 127 -10.92 -12.08 1.46
C TRP A 127 -10.42 -13.51 1.23
N ILE A 128 -9.57 -14.02 2.13
CA ILE A 128 -8.96 -15.35 2.04
C ILE A 128 -9.68 -16.42 2.88
N CYS A 129 -10.99 -16.27 3.12
CA CYS A 129 -11.79 -17.26 3.86
C CYS A 129 -11.61 -18.69 3.29
N GLU A 130 -11.45 -18.81 1.97
CA GLU A 130 -11.26 -20.10 1.30
C GLU A 130 -9.94 -20.78 1.69
N MET A 131 -8.87 -20.01 1.91
CA MET A 131 -7.60 -20.56 2.37
C MET A 131 -7.69 -21.06 3.82
N TYR A 132 -8.39 -20.32 4.70
CA TYR A 132 -8.71 -20.80 6.03
C TYR A 132 -9.59 -22.05 5.99
N GLY A 133 -10.59 -22.07 5.11
CA GLY A 133 -11.47 -23.22 4.90
C GLY A 133 -10.70 -24.50 4.58
N TYR A 134 -9.72 -24.41 3.68
CA TYR A 134 -8.83 -25.53 3.36
C TYR A 134 -8.04 -25.99 4.59
N SER A 135 -7.30 -25.06 5.19
CA SER A 135 -6.35 -25.38 6.25
C SER A 135 -7.07 -25.96 7.48
N PHE A 136 -8.24 -25.44 7.82
CA PHE A 136 -9.04 -25.93 8.93
C PHE A 136 -9.65 -27.30 8.64
N ALA A 137 -10.13 -27.53 7.42
CA ALA A 137 -10.60 -28.85 6.99
C ALA A 137 -9.49 -29.90 7.05
N ALA A 138 -8.29 -29.57 6.56
CA ALA A 138 -7.13 -30.45 6.59
C ALA A 138 -6.71 -30.79 8.03
N ALA A 139 -6.58 -29.77 8.88
CA ALA A 139 -6.24 -29.94 10.30
C ALA A 139 -7.26 -30.82 11.04
N ARG A 140 -8.56 -30.59 10.80
CA ARG A 140 -9.67 -31.37 11.39
C ARG A 140 -9.57 -32.85 11.05
N LEU A 141 -9.05 -33.19 9.88
CA LEU A 141 -8.91 -34.54 9.36
C LEU A 141 -7.56 -35.18 9.66
N GLY A 142 -6.66 -34.46 10.34
CA GLY A 142 -5.30 -34.90 10.63
C GLY A 142 -4.39 -34.92 9.41
N VAL A 143 -4.69 -34.13 8.37
CA VAL A 143 -3.85 -33.95 7.19
C VAL A 143 -3.00 -32.70 7.41
N TRP A 144 -1.69 -32.87 7.48
CA TRP A 144 -0.73 -31.80 7.74
C TRP A 144 0.16 -31.53 6.54
N HIS A 145 0.92 -30.44 6.57
CA HIS A 145 1.68 -29.99 5.41
C HIS A 145 3.18 -29.91 5.67
N ARG A 146 3.95 -30.20 4.62
CA ARG A 146 5.23 -29.56 4.39
C ARG A 146 4.96 -28.26 3.66
N ALA A 147 5.16 -27.13 4.33
CA ALA A 147 5.13 -25.86 3.63
C ALA A 147 6.44 -25.66 2.87
N ASP A 148 6.34 -25.40 1.57
CA ASP A 148 7.49 -25.28 0.68
C ASP A 148 7.45 -23.92 -0.04
N GLN A 149 8.40 -23.04 0.30
CA GLN A 149 8.54 -21.71 -0.29
C GLN A 149 9.01 -21.77 -1.75
N SER A 150 9.58 -22.89 -2.19
CA SER A 150 9.95 -23.12 -3.59
C SER A 150 8.78 -23.64 -4.43
N LEU A 151 7.67 -24.04 -3.81
CA LEU A 151 6.54 -24.56 -4.57
C LEU A 151 5.94 -23.47 -5.45
N MET A 152 5.73 -22.27 -4.89
CA MET A 152 5.07 -21.16 -5.55
C MET A 152 5.73 -19.84 -5.17
N LEU A 153 5.91 -18.96 -6.15
CA LEU A 153 6.42 -17.59 -5.95
C LEU A 153 5.56 -16.58 -6.71
N TYR A 154 5.31 -15.43 -6.10
CA TYR A 154 4.74 -14.28 -6.80
C TYR A 154 5.83 -13.57 -7.62
N PRO A 155 5.58 -13.21 -8.89
CA PRO A 155 6.42 -12.28 -9.64
C PRO A 155 6.77 -11.03 -8.81
N GLY A 156 8.02 -10.57 -8.89
CA GLY A 156 8.51 -9.44 -8.09
C GLY A 156 8.93 -9.80 -6.65
N TYR A 157 8.85 -11.07 -6.26
CA TYR A 157 9.50 -11.59 -5.05
C TYR A 157 10.85 -12.22 -5.42
N TYR A 158 11.78 -12.22 -4.48
CA TYR A 158 13.08 -12.82 -4.72
C TYR A 158 12.96 -14.36 -4.72
N PRO A 159 13.64 -15.07 -5.63
CA PRO A 159 13.65 -16.53 -5.58
C PRO A 159 14.51 -17.04 -4.42
N ALA A 160 14.14 -18.21 -3.89
CA ALA A 160 14.93 -18.96 -2.91
C ALA A 160 15.59 -20.19 -3.57
N ASP A 161 16.38 -20.95 -2.80
CA ASP A 161 16.84 -22.29 -3.19
C ASP A 161 15.96 -23.38 -2.54
N PRO A 162 15.37 -24.32 -3.30
CA PRO A 162 15.38 -24.43 -4.75
C PRO A 162 14.53 -23.38 -5.46
N LEU A 163 14.83 -23.12 -6.74
CA LEU A 163 14.10 -22.17 -7.57
C LEU A 163 12.60 -22.53 -7.70
N PRO A 164 11.72 -21.52 -7.90
CA PRO A 164 10.28 -21.72 -7.83
C PRO A 164 9.75 -22.60 -8.96
N ARG A 165 8.89 -23.55 -8.60
CA ARG A 165 8.24 -24.50 -9.53
C ARG A 165 6.96 -23.96 -10.14
N VAL A 166 6.29 -23.06 -9.44
CA VAL A 166 5.05 -22.39 -9.87
C VAL A 166 5.23 -20.87 -9.72
N LEU A 167 4.78 -20.09 -10.70
CA LEU A 167 4.62 -18.65 -10.57
C LEU A 167 3.15 -18.31 -10.46
N HIS A 168 2.76 -17.57 -9.43
CA HIS A 168 1.38 -17.08 -9.25
C HIS A 168 1.32 -15.59 -9.62
N TYR A 169 0.76 -15.26 -10.78
CA TYR A 169 0.86 -13.91 -11.35
C TYR A 169 -0.36 -13.02 -10.99
N GLY A 170 -0.83 -13.13 -9.74
CA GLY A 170 -2.05 -12.47 -9.27
C GLY A 170 -1.89 -11.08 -8.63
N LEU A 171 -0.66 -10.64 -8.33
CA LEU A 171 -0.38 -9.39 -7.60
C LEU A 171 0.22 -8.31 -8.53
N LEU A 172 0.52 -7.12 -7.99
CA LEU A 172 1.31 -6.11 -8.69
C LEU A 172 2.80 -6.50 -8.65
N TRP A 173 3.48 -6.42 -9.80
CA TRP A 173 4.94 -6.49 -9.84
C TRP A 173 5.54 -5.58 -10.89
N ASN A 174 6.80 -5.19 -10.64
CA ASN A 174 7.59 -4.32 -11.49
C ASN A 174 8.90 -5.00 -11.88
N VAL A 175 9.37 -4.69 -13.07
CA VAL A 175 10.67 -5.07 -13.63
C VAL A 175 11.53 -3.82 -13.70
N SER A 176 12.82 -3.92 -13.37
CA SER A 176 13.75 -2.78 -13.36
C SER A 176 13.86 -1.99 -14.69
N ALA A 177 13.37 -2.53 -15.80
CA ALA A 177 13.30 -1.89 -17.10
C ALA A 177 12.01 -1.07 -17.34
N GLY A 178 11.29 -0.69 -16.29
CA GLY A 178 10.09 0.15 -16.39
C GLY A 178 8.84 -0.59 -16.88
N TYR A 179 8.80 -1.92 -16.69
CA TYR A 179 7.62 -2.71 -17.02
C TYR A 179 6.88 -3.08 -15.73
N GLU A 180 5.59 -2.80 -15.68
CA GLU A 180 4.71 -3.15 -14.57
C GLU A 180 3.53 -3.98 -15.05
N PHE A 181 3.03 -4.84 -14.17
CA PHE A 181 1.82 -5.61 -14.44
C PHE A 181 1.03 -5.83 -13.15
N ASN A 182 -0.28 -5.69 -13.25
CA ASN A 182 -1.23 -6.17 -12.27
C ASN A 182 -2.41 -6.83 -13.00
N LYS A 183 -2.74 -8.07 -12.59
CA LYS A 183 -3.85 -8.82 -13.16
C LYS A 183 -5.18 -8.06 -13.10
N HIS A 184 -5.39 -7.27 -12.04
CA HIS A 184 -6.63 -6.50 -11.82
C HIS A 184 -6.88 -5.46 -12.91
N TRP A 185 -5.83 -4.90 -13.53
CA TRP A 185 -5.96 -3.91 -14.61
C TRP A 185 -6.57 -4.48 -15.89
N HIS A 186 -6.59 -5.80 -16.02
CA HIS A 186 -6.99 -6.51 -17.24
C HIS A 186 -8.32 -7.26 -17.08
N PHE A 187 -9.22 -6.79 -16.21
CA PHE A 187 -10.52 -7.44 -15.96
C PHE A 187 -11.44 -7.52 -17.19
N GLN A 188 -11.26 -6.61 -18.17
CA GLN A 188 -11.98 -6.58 -19.45
C GLN A 188 -11.18 -7.16 -20.62
N PHE A 189 -10.01 -7.75 -20.36
CA PHE A 189 -9.12 -8.23 -21.42
C PHE A 189 -9.73 -9.41 -22.18
N ASP A 190 -9.99 -9.21 -23.47
CA ASP A 190 -10.43 -10.29 -24.35
C ASP A 190 -9.23 -11.05 -24.92
N MET A 191 -8.87 -12.17 -24.28
CA MET A 191 -7.78 -13.04 -24.73
C MET A 191 -8.09 -13.79 -26.03
N LEU A 192 -9.36 -13.88 -26.44
CA LEU A 192 -9.80 -14.69 -27.58
C LEU A 192 -9.89 -13.87 -28.87
N ALA A 193 -9.94 -12.54 -28.76
CA ALA A 193 -10.00 -11.61 -29.88
C ALA A 193 -8.91 -11.85 -30.91
N CYS A 194 -9.30 -11.91 -32.19
CA CYS A 194 -8.36 -11.94 -33.31
C CYS A 194 -7.91 -10.52 -33.70
N PRO A 195 -6.73 -10.34 -34.33
CA PRO A 195 -6.21 -9.03 -34.65
C PRO A 195 -7.06 -8.31 -35.71
N PRO A 196 -6.97 -6.96 -35.80
CA PRO A 196 -5.98 -6.08 -35.18
C PRO A 196 -6.20 -5.88 -33.67
N TRP A 197 -5.10 -5.87 -32.91
CA TRP A 197 -5.12 -5.72 -31.46
C TRP A 197 -4.64 -4.34 -31.04
N LYS A 198 -5.21 -3.85 -29.94
CA LYS A 198 -4.56 -2.87 -29.07
C LYS A 198 -3.96 -3.63 -27.89
N LEU A 199 -2.63 -3.74 -27.86
CA LEU A 199 -1.93 -4.58 -26.88
C LEU A 199 -2.24 -4.11 -25.45
N GLY A 200 -2.51 -5.07 -24.57
CA GLY A 200 -2.94 -4.82 -23.19
C GLY A 200 -4.46 -4.71 -23.02
N GLU A 201 -5.22 -4.50 -24.11
CA GLU A 201 -6.69 -4.47 -24.08
C GLU A 201 -7.31 -5.74 -24.66
N SER A 202 -6.71 -6.32 -25.71
CA SER A 202 -7.19 -7.56 -26.32
C SER A 202 -6.10 -8.34 -27.04
N GLY A 203 -6.32 -9.65 -27.17
CA GLY A 203 -5.48 -10.58 -27.93
C GLY A 203 -4.16 -10.95 -27.24
N LEU A 204 -3.32 -9.95 -26.97
CA LEU A 204 -2.00 -10.07 -26.33
C LEU A 204 -1.79 -8.95 -25.29
N PHE A 205 -1.03 -9.24 -24.24
CA PHE A 205 -0.57 -8.22 -23.30
C PHE A 205 0.53 -7.35 -23.94
N LYS A 206 0.76 -6.15 -23.39
CA LYS A 206 1.94 -5.33 -23.76
C LYS A 206 3.20 -6.17 -23.52
N HIS A 207 4.05 -6.30 -24.54
CA HIS A 207 5.29 -7.05 -24.42
C HIS A 207 6.24 -6.38 -23.42
N PRO A 208 6.91 -7.15 -22.54
CA PRO A 208 7.95 -6.59 -21.70
C PRO A 208 9.20 -6.23 -22.51
N ALA A 209 10.10 -5.46 -21.88
CA ALA A 209 11.37 -5.10 -22.47
C ALA A 209 12.20 -6.35 -22.84
N HIS A 210 13.20 -6.20 -23.71
CA HIS A 210 14.07 -7.32 -24.07
C HIS A 210 14.97 -7.70 -22.88
N PRO A 211 15.18 -8.98 -22.52
CA PRO A 211 15.98 -9.37 -21.35
C PRO A 211 17.39 -8.76 -21.27
N ARG A 212 18.03 -8.50 -22.43
CA ARG A 212 19.33 -7.79 -22.51
C ARG A 212 19.31 -6.32 -22.06
N SER A 213 18.15 -5.68 -21.96
CA SER A 213 18.05 -4.30 -21.46
C SER A 213 18.01 -4.23 -19.93
N LEU A 214 17.88 -5.37 -19.25
CA LEU A 214 17.94 -5.43 -17.79
C LEU A 214 19.32 -5.00 -17.29
N ARG A 215 19.33 -4.09 -16.32
CA ARG A 215 20.56 -3.62 -15.65
C ARG A 215 20.81 -4.34 -14.32
N SER A 216 19.84 -5.11 -13.85
CA SER A 216 19.90 -5.90 -12.61
C SER A 216 20.93 -7.03 -12.70
N LYS A 217 21.42 -7.47 -11.53
CA LYS A 217 22.45 -8.52 -11.38
C LYS A 217 22.11 -9.45 -10.21
N GLY A 218 22.68 -10.64 -10.20
CA GLY A 218 22.51 -11.61 -9.11
C GLY A 218 21.04 -11.95 -8.85
N ALA A 219 20.61 -11.94 -7.59
CA ALA A 219 19.24 -12.21 -7.19
C ALA A 219 18.20 -11.25 -7.80
N GLU A 220 18.55 -9.98 -8.03
CA GLU A 220 17.67 -8.99 -8.66
C GLU A 220 17.40 -9.34 -10.13
N LEU A 221 18.42 -9.83 -10.83
CA LEU A 221 18.28 -10.28 -12.21
C LEU A 221 17.34 -11.50 -12.30
N LEU A 222 17.48 -12.47 -11.38
CA LEU A 222 16.56 -13.61 -11.36
C LEU A 222 15.12 -13.18 -11.05
N LYS A 223 14.92 -12.26 -10.08
CA LYS A 223 13.59 -11.69 -9.80
C LYS A 223 12.98 -11.06 -11.04
N ASP A 224 13.74 -10.21 -11.74
CA ASP A 224 13.26 -9.51 -12.94
C ASP A 224 12.95 -10.49 -14.07
N LEU A 225 13.80 -11.50 -14.29
CA LEU A 225 13.54 -12.54 -15.28
C LEU A 225 12.28 -13.34 -14.95
N LEU A 226 12.09 -13.77 -13.69
CA LEU A 226 10.86 -14.45 -13.26
C LEU A 226 9.62 -13.59 -13.45
N ALA A 227 9.72 -12.29 -13.20
CA ALA A 227 8.63 -11.34 -13.40
C ALA A 227 8.28 -11.15 -14.89
N MET A 228 9.28 -11.14 -15.76
CA MET A 228 9.08 -11.09 -17.21
C MET A 228 8.53 -12.40 -17.78
N GLU A 229 8.93 -13.55 -17.21
CA GLU A 229 8.51 -14.88 -17.67
C GLU A 229 6.99 -14.98 -17.81
N ALA A 230 6.26 -14.44 -16.83
CA ALA A 230 4.80 -14.51 -16.80
C ALA A 230 4.16 -14.00 -18.09
N ILE A 231 4.52 -12.79 -18.52
CA ILE A 231 3.92 -12.18 -19.70
C ILE A 231 4.50 -12.74 -21.00
N ILE A 232 5.80 -13.07 -21.01
CA ILE A 232 6.45 -13.66 -22.19
C ILE A 232 5.80 -15.01 -22.54
N TYR A 233 5.60 -15.88 -21.55
CA TYR A 233 4.97 -17.18 -21.77
C TYR A 233 3.49 -17.05 -22.15
N LEU A 234 2.73 -16.18 -21.47
CA LEU A 234 1.32 -15.94 -21.81
C LEU A 234 1.16 -15.45 -23.26
N ASN A 235 1.93 -14.44 -23.67
CA ASN A 235 1.88 -13.93 -25.03
C ASN A 235 2.31 -14.97 -26.07
N ALA A 236 3.32 -15.79 -25.77
CA ALA A 236 3.73 -16.89 -26.65
C ALA A 236 2.62 -17.94 -26.82
N ALA A 237 1.98 -18.36 -25.72
CA ALA A 237 0.88 -19.32 -25.75
C ALA A 237 -0.35 -18.77 -26.48
N PHE A 238 -0.70 -17.50 -26.25
CA PHE A 238 -1.77 -16.83 -26.98
C PHE A 238 -1.46 -16.76 -28.48
N CYS A 239 -0.21 -16.49 -28.85
CA CYS A 239 0.22 -16.48 -30.23
C CYS A 239 0.12 -17.84 -30.93
N GLU A 240 0.46 -18.93 -30.24
CA GLU A 240 0.24 -20.28 -30.75
C GLU A 240 -1.24 -20.53 -31.06
N ARG A 241 -2.13 -20.20 -30.12
CA ARG A 241 -3.58 -20.29 -30.32
C ARG A 241 -4.05 -19.42 -31.49
N HIS A 242 -3.67 -18.15 -31.52
CA HIS A 242 -4.16 -17.19 -32.51
C HIS A 242 -3.72 -17.57 -33.92
N ARG A 243 -2.51 -18.12 -34.09
CA ARG A 243 -2.07 -18.65 -35.40
C ARG A 243 -2.90 -19.85 -35.87
N ALA A 244 -3.41 -20.65 -34.95
CA ALA A 244 -4.27 -21.80 -35.28
C ALA A 244 -5.75 -21.42 -35.50
N ARG A 245 -6.21 -20.30 -34.93
CA ARG A 245 -7.65 -19.97 -34.85
C ARG A 245 -8.07 -18.68 -35.54
N CYS A 246 -7.16 -17.74 -35.75
CA CYS A 246 -7.45 -16.45 -36.37
C CYS A 246 -7.08 -16.43 -37.85
N PRO A 247 -7.75 -15.60 -38.67
CA PRO A 247 -7.34 -15.36 -40.04
C PRO A 247 -5.90 -14.82 -40.10
N HIS A 248 -5.14 -15.28 -41.09
CA HIS A 248 -3.80 -14.75 -41.33
C HIS A 248 -3.83 -13.25 -41.57
N SER A 249 -3.00 -12.51 -40.85
CA SER A 249 -2.85 -11.06 -41.02
C SER A 249 -1.42 -10.63 -40.73
N LYS A 250 -1.02 -9.46 -41.27
CA LYS A 250 0.30 -8.87 -40.99
C LYS A 250 0.48 -8.58 -39.50
N ALA A 251 -0.57 -8.08 -38.85
CA ALA A 251 -0.57 -7.80 -37.41
C ALA A 251 -0.34 -9.07 -36.58
N LEU A 252 -1.04 -10.16 -36.89
CA LEU A 252 -0.86 -11.46 -36.25
C LEU A 252 0.60 -11.94 -36.36
N ASN A 253 1.12 -11.96 -37.60
CA ASN A 253 2.47 -12.45 -37.85
C ASN A 253 3.53 -11.58 -37.18
N TRP A 254 3.36 -10.25 -37.23
CA TRP A 254 4.30 -9.29 -36.65
C TRP A 254 4.37 -9.40 -35.13
N GLU A 255 3.24 -9.31 -34.43
CA GLU A 255 3.22 -9.35 -32.97
C GLU A 255 3.61 -10.72 -32.43
N CYS A 256 3.22 -11.80 -33.10
CA CYS A 256 3.63 -13.13 -32.68
C CYS A 256 5.09 -13.46 -32.97
N SER A 257 5.69 -12.88 -34.02
CA SER A 257 7.14 -13.00 -34.23
C SER A 257 7.93 -12.28 -33.13
N LYS A 258 7.42 -11.15 -32.62
CA LYS A 258 8.02 -10.47 -31.46
C LYS A 258 7.93 -11.33 -30.19
N ALA A 259 6.75 -11.89 -29.89
CA ALA A 259 6.56 -12.77 -28.73
C ALA A 259 7.53 -13.96 -28.76
N GLU A 260 7.67 -14.63 -29.91
CA GLU A 260 8.61 -15.75 -30.08
C GLU A 260 10.07 -15.32 -29.93
N THR A 261 10.42 -14.15 -30.44
CA THR A 261 11.78 -13.60 -30.30
C THR A 261 12.10 -13.32 -28.84
N LEU A 262 11.14 -12.74 -28.11
CA LEU A 262 11.28 -12.49 -26.67
C LEU A 262 11.37 -13.78 -25.86
N LEU A 263 10.57 -14.80 -26.18
CA LEU A 263 10.65 -16.11 -25.53
C LEU A 263 12.04 -16.74 -25.70
N LYS A 264 12.59 -16.76 -26.93
CA LYS A 264 13.94 -17.27 -27.19
C LYS A 264 15.02 -16.47 -26.45
N ALA A 265 14.88 -15.15 -26.42
CA ALA A 265 15.81 -14.27 -25.71
C ALA A 265 15.73 -14.50 -24.18
N TYR A 266 14.52 -14.71 -23.67
CA TYR A 266 14.27 -15.03 -22.28
C TYR A 266 14.92 -16.36 -21.89
N ASP A 267 14.66 -17.43 -22.63
CA ASP A 267 15.21 -18.76 -22.32
C ASP A 267 16.76 -18.74 -22.28
N ALA A 268 17.38 -18.00 -23.20
CA ALA A 268 18.83 -17.81 -23.22
C ALA A 268 19.33 -17.01 -21.99
N ALA A 269 18.64 -15.92 -21.64
CA ALA A 269 18.99 -15.09 -20.48
C ALA A 269 18.79 -15.83 -19.16
N TRP A 270 17.67 -16.54 -19.00
CA TRP A 270 17.36 -17.38 -17.85
C TRP A 270 18.41 -18.46 -17.64
N LYS A 271 18.75 -19.22 -18.69
CA LYS A 271 19.78 -20.25 -18.63
C LYS A 271 21.14 -19.69 -18.20
N ALA A 272 21.52 -18.53 -18.74
CA ALA A 272 22.77 -17.87 -18.35
C ALA A 272 22.74 -17.38 -16.89
N ALA A 273 21.63 -16.80 -16.44
CA ALA A 273 21.48 -16.29 -15.08
C ALA A 273 21.49 -17.40 -14.04
N VAL A 274 20.81 -18.52 -14.29
CA VAL A 274 20.80 -19.70 -13.40
C VAL A 274 22.18 -20.36 -13.32
N LEU A 275 22.97 -20.37 -14.40
CA LEU A 275 24.35 -20.86 -14.34
C LEU A 275 25.30 -19.93 -13.58
N ALA A 276 25.00 -18.64 -13.54
CA ALA A 276 25.83 -17.63 -12.91
C ALA A 276 25.47 -17.36 -11.44
N ILE A 277 24.29 -17.79 -10.98
CA ILE A 277 23.83 -17.54 -9.61
C ILE A 277 24.66 -18.34 -8.61
N THR A 278 24.98 -17.72 -7.47
CA THR A 278 25.69 -18.38 -6.38
C THR A 278 24.78 -18.64 -5.18
N ASP A 279 25.11 -19.62 -4.35
CA ASP A 279 24.40 -19.86 -3.07
C ASP A 279 24.35 -18.60 -2.18
N ARG A 280 25.37 -17.74 -2.29
CA ARG A 280 25.42 -16.47 -1.57
C ARG A 280 24.35 -15.51 -2.08
N ASP A 281 24.12 -15.46 -3.39
CA ASP A 281 23.07 -14.62 -3.98
C ASP A 281 21.69 -15.09 -3.54
N LEU A 282 21.44 -16.40 -3.55
CA LEU A 282 20.16 -16.99 -3.12
C LEU A 282 19.90 -16.79 -1.62
N LYS A 283 20.91 -16.95 -0.76
CA LYS A 283 20.78 -16.63 0.68
C LYS A 283 20.51 -15.14 0.93
N THR A 284 21.10 -14.27 0.12
CA THR A 284 20.83 -12.83 0.19
C THR A 284 19.38 -12.55 -0.23
N ALA A 285 18.91 -13.22 -1.28
CA ALA A 285 17.54 -13.17 -1.79
C ALA A 285 16.52 -13.61 -0.72
N GLU A 286 16.77 -14.73 -0.04
CA GLU A 286 15.97 -15.23 1.08
C GLU A 286 15.91 -14.24 2.25
N ALA A 287 17.05 -13.64 2.62
CA ALA A 287 17.08 -12.63 3.67
C ALA A 287 16.29 -11.37 3.29
N LEU A 288 16.37 -10.93 2.03
CA LEU A 288 15.59 -9.80 1.52
C LEU A 288 14.09 -10.10 1.50
N ASN A 289 13.67 -11.31 1.12
CA ASN A 289 12.29 -11.75 1.23
C ASN A 289 11.83 -11.78 2.69
N TRP A 290 12.61 -12.36 3.59
CA TRP A 290 12.28 -12.40 5.01
C TRP A 290 12.13 -10.99 5.57
N CYS A 291 13.02 -10.07 5.20
CA CYS A 291 12.89 -8.66 5.54
C CYS A 291 11.62 -8.02 4.96
N LYS A 292 11.29 -8.27 3.69
CA LYS A 292 10.07 -7.76 3.03
C LYS A 292 8.80 -8.25 3.75
N VAL A 293 8.78 -9.54 4.12
CA VAL A 293 7.69 -10.19 4.86
C VAL A 293 7.58 -9.66 6.29
N ASN A 294 8.70 -9.51 7.00
CA ASN A 294 8.75 -8.96 8.37
C ASN A 294 8.85 -7.43 8.38
N ARG A 295 8.63 -6.80 7.21
CA ARG A 295 8.65 -5.36 6.92
C ARG A 295 9.93 -4.60 7.30
N LEU A 296 11.04 -5.26 7.63
CA LEU A 296 12.27 -4.65 8.15
C LEU A 296 12.94 -3.71 7.15
N THR A 297 13.65 -2.68 7.66
CA THR A 297 14.31 -1.69 6.81
C THR A 297 15.44 -2.30 5.97
N TYR A 298 15.52 -1.91 4.70
CA TYR A 298 16.56 -2.35 3.75
C TYR A 298 17.99 -2.21 4.33
N ASP A 299 18.23 -1.14 5.09
CA ASP A 299 19.51 -0.85 5.76
C ASP A 299 19.88 -1.84 6.88
N CYS A 300 18.90 -2.46 7.57
CA CYS A 300 19.17 -3.51 8.58
C CYS A 300 19.57 -4.83 7.90
N CYS A 301 18.96 -5.12 6.75
CA CYS A 301 19.11 -6.38 6.01
C CYS A 301 20.48 -6.50 5.33
N VAL A 302 21.03 -5.38 4.84
CA VAL A 302 22.38 -5.34 4.27
C VAL A 302 23.47 -5.41 5.36
N LYS A 303 23.24 -4.82 6.54
CA LYS A 303 24.22 -4.78 7.65
C LYS A 303 24.42 -6.12 8.37
N THR A 304 23.39 -6.96 8.47
CA THR A 304 23.43 -8.22 9.26
C THR A 304 24.01 -9.44 8.51
N ARG A 305 24.49 -9.24 7.27
CA ARG A 305 25.09 -10.29 6.40
C ARG A 305 24.20 -11.52 6.18
N GLY A 306 22.89 -11.31 6.02
CA GLY A 306 22.02 -12.27 5.32
C GLY A 306 21.91 -13.68 5.92
N THR A 307 21.90 -13.83 7.24
CA THR A 307 21.48 -15.11 7.86
C THR A 307 20.30 -14.89 8.80
N ARG A 308 19.32 -15.79 8.73
CA ARG A 308 18.09 -15.81 9.57
C ARG A 308 18.40 -15.72 11.08
N ALA A 309 19.58 -16.21 11.49
CA ALA A 309 20.06 -16.16 12.88
C ALA A 309 20.51 -14.75 13.32
N ASN A 310 21.20 -14.00 12.45
CA ASN A 310 21.67 -12.65 12.79
C ASN A 310 20.55 -11.61 12.78
N CYS A 311 19.54 -11.79 11.94
CA CYS A 311 18.40 -10.86 11.89
C CYS A 311 17.48 -10.97 13.12
N ARG A 312 17.49 -12.09 13.86
CA ARG A 312 16.73 -12.26 15.12
C ARG A 312 17.35 -11.52 16.31
N GLY A 313 18.65 -11.19 16.26
CA GLY A 313 19.39 -10.63 17.41
C GLY A 313 19.50 -9.10 17.42
N ASP A 314 19.67 -8.47 16.25
CA ASP A 314 20.08 -7.06 16.14
C ASP A 314 19.06 -6.13 15.43
N CYS A 315 17.97 -6.67 14.85
CA CYS A 315 16.95 -5.85 14.20
C CYS A 315 15.68 -5.80 15.09
N PRO A 316 15.21 -4.60 15.50
CA PRO A 316 13.92 -4.49 16.18
C PRO A 316 12.82 -5.00 15.26
N SER A 317 12.04 -5.99 15.74
CA SER A 317 10.87 -6.49 15.03
C SER A 317 9.90 -5.35 14.76
N ILE A 318 9.41 -5.26 13.53
CA ILE A 318 8.24 -4.44 13.22
C ILE A 318 7.04 -5.10 13.88
N SER A 319 6.61 -4.51 15.00
CA SER A 319 5.30 -4.81 15.56
C SER A 319 4.23 -4.37 14.58
N ASP A 320 3.18 -5.17 14.38
CA ASP A 320 2.09 -4.91 13.42
C ASP A 320 1.27 -3.63 13.68
N ASN A 321 1.59 -2.88 14.74
CA ASN A 321 0.81 -1.73 15.19
C ASN A 321 1.18 -0.38 14.56
N GLY A 322 2.00 -0.34 13.51
CA GLY A 322 2.46 0.91 12.90
C GLY A 322 2.11 1.07 11.43
N GLN A 323 0.93 0.62 11.01
CA GLN A 323 0.36 1.10 9.75
C GLN A 323 -0.12 2.54 9.93
N VAL A 324 0.50 3.48 9.20
CA VAL A 324 -0.11 4.77 8.90
C VAL A 324 -1.39 4.53 8.11
N SER A 325 -2.50 4.39 8.82
CA SER A 325 -3.82 4.15 8.24
C SER A 325 -4.38 5.48 7.76
N ILE A 326 -4.45 5.66 6.44
CA ILE A 326 -5.04 6.83 5.78
C ILE A 326 -6.51 6.56 5.55
N MET A 327 -7.38 7.20 6.33
CA MET A 327 -8.83 7.16 6.13
C MET A 327 -9.28 8.43 5.41
N VAL A 328 -9.86 8.26 4.21
CA VAL A 328 -10.45 9.34 3.41
C VAL A 328 -11.92 9.03 3.17
N VAL A 329 -12.80 9.95 3.57
CA VAL A 329 -14.24 9.86 3.39
C VAL A 329 -14.60 10.63 2.11
N ARG A 330 -15.26 9.99 1.13
CA ARG A 330 -15.47 10.56 -0.23
C ARG A 330 -16.95 10.66 -0.62
N GLY A 331 -17.33 11.83 -1.12
CA GLY A 331 -18.39 12.06 -2.10
C GLY A 331 -17.80 12.06 -3.52
N THR A 332 -18.63 11.85 -4.54
CA THR A 332 -18.24 11.38 -5.88
C THR A 332 -17.82 12.47 -6.89
N GLN A 333 -16.77 12.15 -7.66
CA GLN A 333 -16.29 12.72 -8.97
C GLN A 333 -15.21 13.84 -8.97
N VAL A 334 -14.54 14.00 -10.12
CA VAL A 334 -13.07 14.20 -10.34
C VAL A 334 -12.73 15.55 -11.02
N VAL A 335 -11.49 16.13 -10.88
CA VAL A 335 -10.59 16.75 -11.93
C VAL A 335 -9.45 17.67 -11.34
N GLN A 336 -8.33 17.85 -12.07
CA GLN A 336 -6.95 18.26 -11.66
C GLN A 336 -6.47 19.78 -11.74
N GLU A 337 -5.75 20.46 -10.77
CA GLU A 337 -4.31 20.96 -10.79
C GLU A 337 -3.70 21.64 -9.45
N ALA A 338 -2.51 22.31 -9.46
CA ALA A 338 -1.51 22.61 -8.35
C ALA A 338 -1.40 24.07 -7.73
N PHE A 339 -0.58 24.31 -6.64
CA PHE A 339 -0.67 25.48 -5.67
C PHE A 339 0.63 26.27 -5.30
N PRO A 340 0.50 27.55 -4.86
CA PRO A 340 1.56 28.36 -4.19
C PRO A 340 1.64 28.21 -2.64
N PRO A 341 2.74 28.65 -1.99
CA PRO A 341 3.09 28.27 -0.62
C PRO A 341 2.22 28.87 0.49
N LEU A 342 1.80 28.01 1.42
CA LEU A 342 0.96 28.31 2.60
C LEU A 342 1.73 28.94 3.78
N CYS A 343 3.05 29.12 3.65
CA CYS A 343 3.88 29.78 4.66
C CYS A 343 4.91 30.68 3.97
N VAL A 344 4.76 31.99 4.15
CA VAL A 344 5.79 32.99 3.86
C VAL A 344 6.02 33.77 5.14
N LEU A 345 7.26 33.77 5.63
CA LEU A 345 7.77 34.82 6.51
C LEU A 345 8.64 35.76 5.70
N ARG A 346 8.10 36.94 5.38
CA ARG A 346 8.92 38.15 5.28
C ARG A 346 8.66 38.99 6.52
N ARG A 347 9.75 39.32 7.20
CA ARG A 347 9.77 40.23 8.34
C ARG A 347 9.62 41.64 7.78
N GLU A 348 8.41 42.17 7.77
CA GLU A 348 8.20 43.62 7.80
C GLU A 348 7.75 44.03 9.21
N ALA A 349 8.29 45.16 9.65
CA ALA A 349 8.10 45.77 10.95
C ALA A 349 6.59 46.01 11.26
N PRO A 350 6.20 46.14 12.54
CA PRO A 350 4.80 46.13 12.92
C PRO A 350 4.11 47.40 12.44
N SER A 351 3.29 47.29 11.40
CA SER A 351 2.31 48.29 11.04
C SER A 351 0.90 47.71 11.14
N SER A 352 0.06 48.46 11.85
CA SER A 352 -1.33 48.18 12.14
C SER A 352 -2.17 48.20 10.86
N SER A 353 -2.56 47.02 10.34
CA SER A 353 -3.79 46.81 9.56
C SER A 353 -3.80 45.38 9.00
N SER A 354 -4.83 44.59 9.35
CA SER A 354 -5.44 43.44 8.66
C SER A 354 -4.63 42.38 7.86
N HIS A 355 -3.31 42.46 7.72
CA HIS A 355 -2.47 41.60 6.85
C HIS A 355 -1.45 40.73 7.61
N ALA A 356 -1.42 40.78 8.95
CA ALA A 356 -0.41 40.10 9.79
C ALA A 356 -0.89 38.81 10.52
N ARG A 357 -1.56 37.87 9.83
CA ARG A 357 -2.00 36.58 10.44
C ARG A 357 -1.84 35.35 9.53
N ARG A 358 -0.62 35.04 9.05
CA ARG A 358 -0.37 33.88 8.15
C ARG A 358 0.54 32.78 8.69
N LEU A 359 0.55 32.55 10.02
CA LEU A 359 1.25 31.44 10.70
C LEU A 359 0.37 30.78 11.77
N GLN A 360 -0.84 30.34 11.41
CA GLN A 360 -1.82 29.92 12.42
C GLN A 360 -1.53 28.53 13.00
N ALA A 361 -1.24 27.50 12.20
CA ALA A 361 -1.19 26.12 12.69
C ALA A 361 -0.04 25.85 13.69
N CYS A 362 1.22 26.06 13.28
CA CYS A 362 2.39 25.74 14.12
C CYS A 362 2.42 26.58 15.41
N THR A 363 2.06 27.86 15.31
CA THR A 363 1.98 28.77 16.47
C THR A 363 0.88 28.35 17.44
N ARG A 364 -0.31 27.98 16.93
CA ARG A 364 -1.46 27.54 17.75
C ARG A 364 -1.17 26.22 18.47
N HIS A 365 -0.50 25.30 17.79
CA HIS A 365 -0.15 23.99 18.34
C HIS A 365 1.17 23.97 19.11
N GLN A 366 1.94 25.05 19.08
CA GLN A 366 3.30 25.15 19.67
C GLN A 366 4.19 23.98 19.25
N THR A 367 4.18 23.67 17.94
CA THR A 367 4.88 22.51 17.41
C THR A 367 6.40 22.68 17.39
N SER A 368 7.12 21.60 17.67
CA SER A 368 8.56 21.49 17.44
C SER A 368 8.89 21.58 15.94
N PRO A 369 10.16 21.75 15.54
CA PRO A 369 10.54 21.86 14.13
C PRO A 369 10.12 20.65 13.29
N THR A 370 10.39 19.43 13.75
CA THR A 370 9.99 18.23 12.99
C THR A 370 8.48 18.06 12.95
N ALA A 371 7.76 18.32 14.05
CA ALA A 371 6.29 18.29 14.07
C ALA A 371 5.68 19.36 13.15
N SER A 372 6.29 20.54 13.06
CA SER A 372 5.88 21.62 12.16
C SER A 372 6.06 21.22 10.69
N ALA A 373 7.17 20.57 10.36
CA ALA A 373 7.41 20.06 9.02
C ALA A 373 6.41 18.96 8.65
N ALA A 374 6.09 18.05 9.57
CA ALA A 374 5.09 17.00 9.38
C ALA A 374 3.69 17.60 9.16
N LEU A 375 3.22 18.44 10.09
CA LEU A 375 1.91 19.09 9.99
C LEU A 375 1.81 19.94 8.72
N GLY A 376 2.86 20.70 8.37
CA GLY A 376 2.91 21.49 7.16
C GLY A 376 2.79 20.67 5.88
N ARG A 377 3.51 19.54 5.78
CA ARG A 377 3.36 18.61 4.64
C ARG A 377 1.95 18.06 4.55
N ALA A 378 1.35 17.66 5.66
CA ALA A 378 0.00 17.10 5.65
C ALA A 378 -1.08 18.12 5.29
N LEU A 379 -0.96 19.35 5.80
CA LEU A 379 -1.83 20.48 5.42
C LEU A 379 -1.75 20.73 3.91
N LEU A 380 -0.54 20.80 3.36
CA LEU A 380 -0.33 20.98 1.92
C LEU A 380 -0.88 19.83 1.10
N GLY A 381 -0.53 18.58 1.44
CA GLY A 381 -0.98 17.40 0.69
C GLY A 381 -2.50 17.26 0.70
N THR A 382 -3.15 17.49 1.84
CA THR A 382 -4.61 17.44 1.94
C THR A 382 -5.28 18.59 1.21
N LEU A 383 -4.69 19.80 1.25
CA LEU A 383 -5.16 20.93 0.47
C LEU A 383 -5.05 20.64 -1.04
N LEU A 384 -3.91 20.12 -1.49
CA LEU A 384 -3.69 19.69 -2.87
C LEU A 384 -4.80 18.73 -3.29
N MET A 385 -5.01 17.65 -2.53
CA MET A 385 -6.05 16.66 -2.81
C MET A 385 -7.49 17.22 -2.77
N GLY A 386 -7.75 18.15 -1.85
CA GLY A 386 -9.08 18.74 -1.62
C GLY A 386 -9.46 19.82 -2.64
N ALA A 387 -8.49 20.39 -3.34
CA ALA A 387 -8.76 21.41 -4.35
C ALA A 387 -9.24 20.85 -5.70
N PHE A 388 -9.09 19.55 -5.92
CA PHE A 388 -9.64 18.81 -7.05
C PHE A 388 -11.11 18.40 -6.86
N ARG A 389 -11.79 19.02 -5.90
CA ARG A 389 -13.13 18.63 -5.41
C ARG A 389 -14.17 19.68 -5.72
N GLU A 390 -15.44 19.28 -5.69
CA GLU A 390 -16.54 20.21 -5.94
C GLU A 390 -16.74 21.19 -4.77
N GLN A 391 -17.30 22.36 -5.08
CA GLN A 391 -17.61 23.37 -4.05
C GLN A 391 -18.56 22.79 -2.99
N GLY A 392 -18.14 22.85 -1.72
CA GLY A 392 -18.87 22.28 -0.59
C GLY A 392 -18.34 20.93 -0.10
N GLU A 393 -17.47 20.27 -0.86
CA GLU A 393 -16.83 19.03 -0.43
C GLU A 393 -15.66 19.25 0.54
N LYS A 394 -15.45 18.27 1.42
CA LYS A 394 -14.37 18.25 2.40
C LYS A 394 -13.57 16.97 2.25
N THR A 395 -12.26 17.12 2.13
CA THR A 395 -11.29 16.03 2.18
C THR A 395 -10.71 15.97 3.57
N GLN A 396 -10.94 14.86 4.27
CA GLN A 396 -10.27 14.57 5.54
C GLN A 396 -9.24 13.48 5.34
N VAL A 397 -8.01 13.75 5.79
CA VAL A 397 -6.92 12.79 5.82
C VAL A 397 -6.47 12.62 7.27
N THR A 398 -6.46 11.38 7.73
CA THR A 398 -5.93 11.04 9.06
C THR A 398 -4.73 10.14 8.88
N PHE A 399 -3.58 10.47 9.46
CA PHE A 399 -2.41 9.61 9.49
C PHE A 399 -2.28 9.06 10.90
N LYS A 400 -2.36 7.74 11.04
CA LYS A 400 -2.18 7.05 12.33
C LYS A 400 -0.82 6.39 12.38
N GLY A 401 0.20 7.16 12.73
CA GLY A 401 1.57 6.65 12.82
C GLY A 401 1.98 6.28 14.24
N ASP A 402 2.95 5.38 14.36
CA ASP A 402 3.55 4.90 15.61
C ASP A 402 4.79 5.70 16.05
N GLY A 403 5.13 6.76 15.32
CA GLY A 403 6.20 7.68 15.69
C GLY A 403 5.80 8.64 16.82
N PRO A 404 6.78 9.38 17.39
CA PRO A 404 6.55 10.27 18.52
C PRO A 404 5.54 11.39 18.24
N LEU A 405 5.17 11.64 16.98
CA LEU A 405 4.13 12.59 16.58
C LEU A 405 2.71 12.17 16.99
N ALA A 406 2.50 10.88 17.32
CA ALA A 406 1.22 10.31 17.75
C ALA A 406 0.06 10.55 16.77
N GLY A 407 0.38 10.51 15.48
CA GLY A 407 -0.57 10.74 14.38
C GLY A 407 -0.90 12.21 14.13
N LEU A 408 -1.65 12.44 13.04
CA LEU A 408 -2.12 13.76 12.65
C LEU A 408 -3.42 13.65 11.85
N GLN A 409 -4.24 14.69 11.90
CA GLN A 409 -5.50 14.74 11.18
C GLN A 409 -5.62 16.10 10.52
N VAL A 410 -5.96 16.10 9.23
CA VAL A 410 -6.09 17.29 8.42
C VAL A 410 -7.41 17.23 7.66
N ILE A 411 -8.06 18.39 7.55
CA ILE A 411 -9.30 18.57 6.78
C ILE A 411 -9.06 19.77 5.87
N ALA A 412 -9.30 19.60 4.57
CA ALA A 412 -9.33 20.67 3.59
C ALA A 412 -10.68 20.67 2.86
N ASP A 413 -11.12 21.84 2.41
CA ASP A 413 -12.26 21.98 1.49
C ASP A 413 -11.84 22.55 0.13
N ALA A 414 -12.74 22.44 -0.85
CA ALA A 414 -12.54 22.94 -2.21
C ALA A 414 -12.39 24.47 -2.30
N SER A 415 -12.70 25.22 -1.22
CA SER A 415 -12.51 26.68 -1.15
C SER A 415 -11.08 27.08 -0.74
N GLY A 416 -10.23 26.09 -0.46
CA GLY A 416 -8.85 26.29 -0.04
C GLY A 416 -8.71 26.50 1.46
N THR A 417 -9.77 26.24 2.23
CA THR A 417 -9.72 26.30 3.68
C THR A 417 -9.21 24.96 4.21
N VAL A 418 -8.17 24.98 5.03
CA VAL A 418 -7.54 23.80 5.61
C VAL A 418 -7.33 23.97 7.12
N LYS A 419 -7.49 22.89 7.88
CA LYS A 419 -7.13 22.85 9.31
C LYS A 419 -6.57 21.50 9.67
N GLY A 420 -5.72 21.46 10.68
CA GLY A 420 -5.12 20.20 11.10
C GLY A 420 -4.76 20.19 12.57
N LYS A 421 -4.64 18.98 13.12
CA LYS A 421 -4.15 18.73 14.46
C LYS A 421 -3.09 17.64 14.43
N VAL A 422 -2.21 17.70 15.42
CA VAL A 422 -1.13 16.75 15.64
C VAL A 422 -1.31 16.13 17.02
N GLY A 423 -1.03 14.83 17.17
CA GLY A 423 -1.19 14.14 18.44
C GLY A 423 -0.22 14.64 19.51
N ASN A 424 1.06 14.71 19.15
CA ASN A 424 2.13 15.24 20.01
C ASN A 424 2.88 16.39 19.31
N PRO A 425 2.57 17.66 19.63
CA PRO A 425 3.24 18.81 19.03
C PRO A 425 4.72 18.92 19.40
N ALA A 426 5.17 18.32 20.52
CA ALA A 426 6.56 18.38 20.97
C ALA A 426 7.48 17.36 20.29
N ALA A 427 6.97 16.54 19.37
CA ALA A 427 7.72 15.46 18.74
C ALA A 427 8.88 15.98 17.87
N ASP A 428 10.12 15.84 18.33
CA ASP A 428 11.31 16.28 17.62
C ASP A 428 12.41 15.21 17.67
N PRO A 429 12.31 14.16 16.83
CA PRO A 429 13.35 13.13 16.77
C PRO A 429 14.69 13.70 16.26
N PRO A 430 15.81 12.98 16.51
CA PRO A 430 17.11 13.38 16.00
C PRO A 430 17.10 13.61 14.49
N LEU A 431 17.89 14.59 14.05
CA LEU A 431 18.10 14.86 12.64
C LEU A 431 18.61 13.62 11.91
N ARG A 432 18.28 13.52 10.63
CA ARG A 432 18.82 12.50 9.73
C ARG A 432 20.34 12.69 9.57
N PRO A 433 21.08 11.65 9.15
CA PRO A 433 22.53 11.76 8.89
C PRO A 433 22.93 12.84 7.88
N ASP A 434 22.01 13.23 7.00
CA ASP A 434 22.16 14.32 6.03
C ASP A 434 21.93 15.73 6.64
N GLY A 435 21.65 15.81 7.95
CA GLY A 435 21.38 17.04 8.69
C GLY A 435 19.95 17.58 8.53
N LYS A 436 19.05 16.87 7.83
CA LYS A 436 17.65 17.29 7.62
C LYS A 436 16.71 16.79 8.73
N LEU A 437 15.56 17.45 8.87
CA LEU A 437 14.51 17.05 9.81
C LEU A 437 13.99 15.64 9.49
N ASN A 438 13.84 14.82 10.52
CA ASN A 438 13.45 13.42 10.37
C ASN A 438 11.94 13.23 10.49
N VAL A 439 11.21 13.76 9.49
CA VAL A 439 9.74 13.68 9.44
C VAL A 439 9.26 12.23 9.42
N GLY A 440 9.95 11.36 8.67
CA GLY A 440 9.68 9.93 8.69
C GLY A 440 9.72 9.36 10.10
N GLN A 441 10.82 9.53 10.84
CA GLN A 441 10.88 9.07 12.23
C GLN A 441 9.81 9.69 13.12
N ALA A 442 9.43 10.96 12.90
CA ALA A 442 8.40 11.63 13.70
C ALA A 442 7.02 11.00 13.49
N VAL A 443 6.63 10.78 12.24
CA VAL A 443 5.35 10.14 11.90
C VAL A 443 5.40 8.65 12.25
N GLY A 444 6.55 8.00 12.12
CA GLY A 444 6.77 6.59 12.37
C GLY A 444 7.18 5.86 11.08
N ARG A 445 6.40 4.87 10.68
CA ARG A 445 6.63 4.12 9.44
C ARG A 445 5.92 4.78 8.25
N GLY A 446 6.52 5.81 7.67
CA GLY A 446 6.02 6.46 6.47
C GLY A 446 6.64 7.83 6.20
N GLU A 447 6.36 8.40 5.04
CA GLU A 447 6.65 9.79 4.69
C GLU A 447 5.39 10.37 4.05
N ILE A 448 4.90 11.49 4.60
CA ILE A 448 3.57 12.04 4.30
C ILE A 448 3.28 12.14 2.79
N ALA A 449 4.27 12.58 1.99
CA ALA A 449 4.09 12.72 0.54
C ALA A 449 3.97 11.37 -0.18
N GLU A 450 4.82 10.41 0.17
CA GLU A 450 4.83 9.07 -0.44
C GLU A 450 3.57 8.30 -0.07
N ASP A 451 3.10 8.42 1.16
CA ASP A 451 1.90 7.73 1.64
C ASP A 451 0.63 8.29 0.98
N LEU A 452 0.56 9.62 0.81
CA LEU A 452 -0.52 10.25 0.05
C LEU A 452 -0.48 9.91 -1.44
N ALA A 453 0.70 9.91 -2.08
CA ALA A 453 0.85 9.50 -3.47
C ALA A 453 0.41 8.04 -3.68
N ARG A 454 0.85 7.16 -2.78
CA ARG A 454 0.47 5.75 -2.79
C ARG A 454 -1.04 5.56 -2.62
N TYR A 455 -1.68 6.32 -1.73
CA TYR A 455 -3.13 6.32 -1.62
C TYR A 455 -3.83 6.72 -2.93
N LEU A 456 -3.33 7.74 -3.64
CA LEU A 456 -3.91 8.16 -4.93
C LEU A 456 -3.76 7.05 -5.99
N VAL A 457 -2.62 6.38 -6.02
CA VAL A 457 -2.38 5.25 -6.94
C VAL A 457 -3.25 4.05 -6.57
N ASP A 458 -3.20 3.60 -5.33
CA ASP A 458 -3.83 2.35 -4.90
C ASP A 458 -5.35 2.47 -4.77
N SER A 459 -5.85 3.62 -4.31
CA SER A 459 -7.25 3.81 -3.93
C SER A 459 -8.03 4.77 -4.83
N GLU A 460 -7.38 5.71 -5.52
CA GLU A 460 -8.05 6.53 -6.56
C GLU A 460 -7.79 5.99 -7.97
N GLN A 461 -6.83 5.05 -8.12
CA GLN A 461 -6.40 4.54 -9.43
C GLN A 461 -5.91 5.65 -10.37
N VAL A 462 -5.36 6.73 -9.80
CA VAL A 462 -4.80 7.84 -10.57
C VAL A 462 -3.30 7.85 -10.35
N GLN A 463 -2.54 7.59 -11.41
CA GLN A 463 -1.08 7.74 -11.41
C GLN A 463 -0.74 9.17 -11.01
N SER A 464 -0.13 9.33 -9.84
CA SER A 464 0.06 10.63 -9.20
C SER A 464 1.48 10.77 -8.66
N ALA A 465 2.10 11.91 -8.93
CA ALA A 465 3.34 12.36 -8.33
C ALA A 465 3.05 13.51 -7.36
N LEU A 466 3.43 13.34 -6.09
CA LEU A 466 3.22 14.32 -5.03
C LEU A 466 4.55 14.73 -4.43
N GLY A 467 4.91 16.00 -4.57
CA GLY A 467 6.08 16.60 -3.92
C GLY A 467 5.64 17.57 -2.85
N LEU A 468 6.13 17.41 -1.62
CA LEU A 468 5.81 18.30 -0.49
C LEU A 468 7.10 18.75 0.21
N GLY A 469 7.23 20.06 0.44
CA GLY A 469 8.40 20.66 1.06
C GLY A 469 8.02 21.67 2.13
N VAL A 470 8.70 21.59 3.27
CA VAL A 470 8.64 22.59 4.34
C VAL A 470 10.06 22.93 4.74
N SER A 471 10.39 24.22 4.67
CA SER A 471 11.68 24.80 5.01
C SER A 471 11.53 25.57 6.31
N ILE A 472 12.34 25.24 7.32
CA ILE A 472 12.32 25.87 8.64
C ILE A 472 13.66 26.59 8.85
N ALA A 473 13.60 27.83 9.31
CA ALA A 473 14.77 28.64 9.64
C ALA A 473 15.36 28.27 11.01
N LYS A 474 16.58 28.74 11.29
CA LYS A 474 17.29 28.44 12.55
C LYS A 474 16.60 29.02 13.79
N ASP A 475 15.76 30.04 13.62
CA ASP A 475 14.92 30.63 14.66
C ASP A 475 13.59 29.87 14.83
N LEU A 476 13.49 28.65 14.28
CA LEU A 476 12.34 27.75 14.29
C LEU A 476 11.12 28.27 13.52
N SER A 477 11.29 29.35 12.76
CA SER A 477 10.22 29.95 11.98
C SER A 477 10.09 29.28 10.60
N ILE A 478 8.87 29.14 10.06
CA ILE A 478 8.67 28.51 8.74
C ILE A 478 9.09 29.51 7.65
N ARG A 479 10.18 29.19 6.94
CA ARG A 479 10.70 30.02 5.85
C ARG A 479 9.84 29.91 4.60
N ALA A 480 9.51 28.68 4.21
CA ALA A 480 8.70 28.38 3.04
C ALA A 480 8.00 27.03 3.21
N ALA A 481 6.79 26.87 2.67
CA ALA A 481 6.11 25.59 2.63
C ALA A 481 5.27 25.48 1.36
N GLY A 482 5.51 24.47 0.53
CA GLY A 482 4.84 24.33 -0.76
C GLY A 482 4.96 22.92 -1.31
N GLY A 483 4.36 22.68 -2.47
CA GLY A 483 4.31 21.37 -3.08
C GLY A 483 3.58 21.35 -4.41
N PHE A 484 3.62 20.21 -5.07
CA PHE A 484 2.92 19.97 -6.32
C PHE A 484 2.23 18.60 -6.27
N LEU A 485 1.09 18.49 -6.95
CA LEU A 485 0.42 17.23 -7.24
C LEU A 485 0.19 17.21 -8.73
N ILE A 486 0.89 16.31 -9.41
CA ILE A 486 0.71 16.03 -10.83
C ILE A 486 0.06 14.66 -10.91
N GLN A 487 -1.00 14.55 -11.68
CA GLN A 487 -1.62 13.26 -11.96
C GLN A 487 -1.76 13.09 -13.47
N VAL A 488 -1.58 11.85 -13.91
CA VAL A 488 -1.64 11.47 -15.30
C VAL A 488 -3.08 11.09 -15.60
N LEU A 489 -3.73 11.86 -16.48
CA LEU A 489 -5.07 11.56 -16.92
C LEU A 489 -5.06 10.35 -17.88
N PRO A 490 -6.20 9.63 -18.00
CA PRO A 490 -6.35 8.57 -18.98
C PRO A 490 -5.96 9.06 -20.38
N PHE A 491 -5.34 8.18 -21.16
CA PHE A 491 -4.89 8.43 -22.54
C PHE A 491 -3.67 9.35 -22.69
N ALA A 492 -2.96 9.69 -21.62
CA ALA A 492 -1.63 10.28 -21.73
C ALA A 492 -0.69 9.33 -22.50
N GLU A 493 0.06 9.87 -23.46
CA GLU A 493 0.99 9.08 -24.27
C GLU A 493 2.19 8.64 -23.42
N ASP A 494 2.69 7.42 -23.66
CA ASP A 494 3.83 6.86 -22.90
C ASP A 494 5.08 7.78 -22.97
N GLU A 495 5.27 8.51 -24.07
CA GLU A 495 6.35 9.51 -24.23
C GLU A 495 6.15 10.73 -23.31
N THR A 496 4.91 11.19 -23.13
CA THR A 496 4.56 12.27 -22.21
C THR A 496 4.83 11.87 -20.77
N ILE A 497 4.46 10.62 -20.40
CA ILE A 497 4.68 10.08 -19.06
C ILE A 497 6.17 9.93 -18.78
N ALA A 498 6.94 9.35 -19.72
CA ALA A 498 8.38 9.17 -19.55
C ALA A 498 9.12 10.51 -19.41
N GLN A 499 8.75 11.52 -20.21
CA GLN A 499 9.35 12.85 -20.10
C GLN A 499 8.98 13.54 -18.78
N LEU A 500 7.75 13.35 -18.30
CA LEU A 500 7.29 13.85 -17.00
C LEU A 500 8.08 13.21 -15.85
N GLU A 501 8.27 11.89 -15.86
CA GLU A 501 9.06 11.17 -14.87
C GLU A 501 10.52 11.65 -14.85
N GLU A 502 11.12 11.85 -16.02
CA GLU A 502 12.47 12.41 -16.13
C GLU A 502 12.55 13.84 -15.55
N ASN A 503 11.57 14.68 -15.86
CA ASN A 503 11.52 16.04 -15.33
C ASN A 503 11.37 16.05 -13.80
N ILE A 504 10.50 15.20 -13.25
CA ILE A 504 10.31 15.07 -11.80
C ILE A 504 11.61 14.58 -11.13
N ALA A 505 12.26 13.56 -11.70
CA ALA A 505 13.53 13.04 -11.17
C ALA A 505 14.64 14.11 -11.20
N ALA A 506 14.66 14.97 -12.22
CA ALA A 506 15.63 16.05 -12.38
C ALA A 506 15.27 17.35 -11.61
N ALA A 507 14.04 17.49 -11.12
CA ALA A 507 13.56 18.71 -10.47
C ALA A 507 14.25 18.97 -9.12
N GLY A 508 14.75 17.93 -8.46
CA GLY A 508 15.31 18.02 -7.12
C GLY A 508 14.23 18.12 -6.04
N SER A 509 14.61 18.46 -4.80
CA SER A 509 13.65 18.52 -3.71
C SER A 509 12.81 19.80 -3.76
N VAL A 510 11.53 19.70 -3.38
CA VAL A 510 10.62 20.86 -3.29
C VAL A 510 11.18 21.92 -2.34
N THR A 511 11.80 21.51 -1.23
CA THR A 511 12.44 22.43 -0.29
C THR A 511 13.56 23.24 -0.94
N ASP A 512 14.36 22.65 -1.84
CA ASP A 512 15.43 23.36 -2.54
C ASP A 512 14.86 24.34 -3.56
N MET A 513 13.80 23.96 -4.29
CA MET A 513 13.09 24.85 -5.22
C MET A 513 12.50 26.06 -4.50
N LEU A 514 11.86 25.85 -3.34
CA LEU A 514 11.33 26.92 -2.50
C LEU A 514 12.43 27.83 -1.94
N ASN A 515 13.56 27.25 -1.51
CA ASN A 515 14.70 28.03 -1.02
C ASN A 515 15.38 28.84 -2.13
N ALA A 516 15.30 28.39 -3.38
CA ALA A 516 15.73 29.14 -4.56
C ALA A 516 14.75 30.26 -4.96
N GLY A 517 13.62 30.40 -4.26
CA GLY A 517 12.62 31.44 -4.50
C GLY A 517 11.65 31.12 -5.63
N MET A 518 11.59 29.87 -6.10
CA MET A 518 10.65 29.45 -7.15
C MET A 518 9.21 29.53 -6.66
N GLY A 519 8.35 30.19 -7.45
CA GLY A 519 6.90 30.20 -7.27
C GLY A 519 6.24 28.95 -7.86
N ALA A 520 4.91 28.84 -7.72
CA ALA A 520 4.15 27.72 -8.26
C ALA A 520 4.29 27.61 -9.78
N GLY A 521 4.24 28.74 -10.50
CA GLY A 521 4.42 28.78 -11.96
C GLY A 521 5.79 28.25 -12.38
N ASP A 522 6.87 28.70 -11.73
CA ASP A 522 8.23 28.24 -12.03
C ASP A 522 8.41 26.74 -11.76
N ILE A 523 7.79 26.22 -10.69
CA ILE A 523 7.80 24.80 -10.35
C ILE A 523 7.03 24.00 -11.41
N THR A 524 5.84 24.47 -11.81
CA THR A 524 5.04 23.84 -12.86
C THR A 524 5.78 23.81 -14.19
N GLU A 525 6.36 24.94 -14.63
CA GLU A 525 7.14 25.02 -15.87
C GLU A 525 8.34 24.06 -15.85
N ARG A 526 9.04 23.98 -14.70
CA ARG A 526 10.15 23.04 -14.54
C ARG A 526 9.72 21.58 -14.62
N LEU A 527 8.57 21.23 -14.04
CA LEU A 527 8.06 19.85 -14.02
C LEU A 527 7.43 19.45 -15.36
N LEU A 528 6.78 20.37 -16.06
CA LEU A 528 6.10 20.15 -17.35
C LEU A 528 6.96 20.55 -18.55
N ARG A 529 8.27 20.77 -18.34
CA ARG A 529 9.20 21.20 -19.38
C ARG A 529 9.14 20.26 -20.59
N GLY A 530 8.82 20.80 -21.77
CA GLY A 530 8.74 20.04 -23.02
C GLY A 530 7.42 19.32 -23.25
N LEU A 531 6.46 19.38 -22.33
CA LEU A 531 5.14 18.74 -22.45
C LEU A 531 4.04 19.70 -22.95
N GLY A 532 4.34 21.00 -23.00
CA GLY A 532 3.36 22.04 -23.29
C GLY A 532 2.40 22.28 -22.12
N GLY A 533 1.96 23.52 -21.93
CA GLY A 533 0.99 23.88 -20.90
C GLY A 533 0.23 25.12 -21.30
N ASN A 534 -1.10 25.09 -21.15
CA ASN A 534 -1.93 26.29 -21.27
C ASN A 534 -2.17 26.83 -19.86
N ASP A 535 -1.89 28.11 -19.65
CA ASP A 535 -2.08 28.82 -18.37
C ASP A 535 -3.57 29.17 -18.16
N THR A 536 -4.43 28.16 -18.17
CA THR A 536 -5.90 28.28 -18.04
C THR A 536 -6.40 28.00 -16.61
N GLY A 537 -5.50 27.99 -15.63
CA GLY A 537 -5.81 27.66 -14.23
C GLY A 537 -6.54 28.77 -13.47
N PHE A 538 -7.24 28.40 -12.38
CA PHE A 538 -7.79 29.32 -11.40
C PHE A 538 -6.85 29.44 -10.18
N GLN A 539 -6.80 30.62 -9.55
CA GLN A 539 -5.96 30.84 -8.38
C GLN A 539 -6.77 30.72 -7.08
N LEU A 540 -6.40 29.75 -6.24
CA LEU A 540 -6.94 29.61 -4.90
C LEU A 540 -5.97 30.19 -3.86
N GLN A 541 -6.49 30.96 -2.90
CA GLN A 541 -5.70 31.50 -1.79
C GLN A 541 -5.99 30.67 -0.53
N PRO A 542 -5.05 29.83 -0.09
CA PRO A 542 -5.29 28.95 1.05
C PRO A 542 -5.56 29.71 2.34
N ARG A 543 -6.49 29.21 3.17
CA ARG A 543 -6.85 29.79 4.46
C ARG A 543 -6.82 28.72 5.54
N TYR A 544 -6.43 29.09 6.76
CA TYR A 544 -6.52 28.16 7.88
C TYR A 544 -7.87 28.32 8.60
N GLY A 545 -8.71 27.28 8.70
CA GLY A 545 -10.04 27.42 9.31
C GLY A 545 -11.05 26.30 8.97
N PRO A 546 -12.37 26.53 9.15
CA PRO A 546 -12.99 27.71 9.77
C PRO A 546 -12.89 27.62 11.30
N CYS A 547 -12.15 28.56 11.88
CA CYS A 547 -11.97 28.73 13.33
C CYS A 547 -12.27 30.19 13.73
N GLU A 548 -13.21 30.82 13.01
CA GLU A 548 -13.68 32.15 13.34
C GLU A 548 -14.41 32.11 14.69
N PRO A 549 -14.21 33.11 15.57
CA PRO A 549 -14.69 33.05 16.95
C PRO A 549 -16.19 32.80 17.10
N SER A 550 -17.03 33.48 16.32
CA SER A 550 -18.50 33.34 16.39
C SER A 550 -18.94 31.90 16.09
N ASP A 551 -18.49 31.35 14.97
CA ASP A 551 -18.89 30.03 14.51
C ASP A 551 -18.30 28.93 15.40
N LEU A 552 -17.09 29.13 15.93
CA LEU A 552 -16.43 28.16 16.81
C LEU A 552 -17.09 28.11 18.19
N GLN A 553 -17.41 29.26 18.76
CA GLN A 553 -18.05 29.39 20.06
C GLN A 553 -19.44 28.74 20.05
N ASP A 554 -20.26 28.98 19.01
CA ASP A 554 -21.59 28.37 18.87
C ASP A 554 -21.52 26.84 18.72
N ARG A 555 -20.57 26.34 17.92
CA ARG A 555 -20.34 24.89 17.74
C ARG A 555 -19.88 24.21 19.02
N MET A 556 -18.98 24.85 19.78
CA MET A 556 -18.52 24.33 21.06
C MET A 556 -19.62 24.30 22.11
N ARG A 557 -20.39 25.39 22.24
CA ARG A 557 -21.54 25.46 23.14
C ARG A 557 -22.54 24.33 22.85
N SER A 558 -22.84 24.12 21.57
CA SER A 558 -23.72 23.03 21.13
C SER A 558 -23.13 21.65 21.43
N ALA A 559 -21.81 21.46 21.30
CA ALA A 559 -21.15 20.21 21.62
C ALA A 559 -21.16 19.90 23.12
N VAL A 560 -20.97 20.90 23.99
CA VAL A 560 -21.07 20.74 25.45
C VAL A 560 -22.50 20.40 25.87
N ALA A 561 -23.50 21.02 25.23
CA ALA A 561 -24.90 20.73 25.51
C ALA A 561 -25.24 19.24 25.32
N LEU A 562 -24.57 18.52 24.42
CA LEU A 562 -24.79 17.07 24.20
C LEU A 562 -24.44 16.18 25.40
N LEU A 563 -23.66 16.66 26.38
CA LEU A 563 -23.37 15.94 27.63
C LEU A 563 -24.61 15.79 28.53
N GLY A 564 -25.62 16.64 28.31
CA GLY A 564 -26.85 16.64 29.10
C GLY A 564 -26.73 17.41 30.42
N GLU A 565 -27.88 17.81 30.95
CA GLU A 565 -27.98 18.74 32.08
C GLU A 565 -27.27 18.26 33.36
N SER A 566 -27.35 16.96 33.67
CA SER A 566 -26.73 16.40 34.87
C SER A 566 -25.20 16.47 34.85
N GLU A 567 -24.59 16.25 33.69
CA GLU A 567 -23.13 16.24 33.53
C GLU A 567 -22.58 17.68 33.48
N VAL A 568 -23.28 18.59 32.79
CA VAL A 568 -22.99 20.03 32.78
C VAL A 568 -22.99 20.62 34.19
N ARG A 569 -24.04 20.34 35.00
CA ARG A 569 -24.14 20.84 36.38
C ARG A 569 -23.04 20.26 37.29
N ALA A 570 -22.66 19.00 37.09
CA ALA A 570 -21.57 18.38 37.85
C ALA A 570 -20.22 19.06 37.57
N ILE A 571 -19.90 19.33 36.30
CA ILE A 571 -18.66 20.01 35.90
C ILE A 571 -18.58 21.43 36.50
N VAL A 572 -19.68 22.18 36.45
CA VAL A 572 -19.74 23.54 37.03
C VAL A 572 -19.60 23.50 38.55
N ALA A 573 -20.23 22.54 39.22
CA ALA A 573 -20.12 22.40 40.67
C ALA A 573 -18.68 22.10 41.15
N GLU A 574 -17.90 21.37 40.35
CA GLU A 574 -16.51 21.05 40.66
C GLU A 574 -15.51 22.14 40.23
N GLN A 575 -15.69 22.73 39.04
CA GLN A 575 -14.68 23.58 38.40
C GLN A 575 -15.09 25.06 38.28
N GLY A 576 -16.33 25.41 38.63
CA GLY A 576 -16.90 26.75 38.59
C GLY A 576 -17.26 27.29 37.20
N LYS A 577 -16.74 26.68 36.14
CA LYS A 577 -16.97 27.05 34.72
C LYS A 577 -16.75 25.84 33.82
N ILE A 578 -17.25 25.91 32.59
CA ILE A 578 -17.00 24.87 31.58
C ILE A 578 -16.01 25.41 30.55
N GLU A 579 -14.79 24.89 30.56
CA GLU A 579 -13.76 25.24 29.57
C GLU A 579 -13.66 24.19 28.47
N VAL A 580 -13.70 24.64 27.21
CA VAL A 580 -13.59 23.79 26.03
C VAL A 580 -12.48 24.33 25.14
N MET A 581 -11.57 23.46 24.74
CA MET A 581 -10.49 23.79 23.81
C MET A 581 -10.73 23.14 22.45
N CYS A 582 -10.57 23.91 21.37
CA CYS A 582 -10.65 23.35 20.02
C CYS A 582 -9.44 22.46 19.75
N GLU A 583 -9.65 21.22 19.35
CA GLU A 583 -8.53 20.34 19.00
C GLU A 583 -7.79 20.76 17.72
N PHE A 584 -8.40 21.57 16.84
CA PHE A 584 -7.81 22.01 15.56
C PHE A 584 -7.12 23.37 15.62
N CYS A 585 -7.66 24.35 16.36
CA CYS A 585 -7.02 25.67 16.49
C CYS A 585 -6.48 25.97 17.88
N ARG A 586 -6.70 25.09 18.87
CA ARG A 586 -6.23 25.25 20.25
C ARG A 586 -6.75 26.49 20.98
N GLU A 587 -7.77 27.16 20.42
CA GLU A 587 -8.48 28.23 21.09
C GLU A 587 -9.37 27.66 22.20
N THR A 588 -9.35 28.29 23.37
CA THR A 588 -10.13 27.86 24.54
C THR A 588 -11.23 28.88 24.81
N TYR A 589 -12.45 28.38 24.99
CA TYR A 589 -13.60 29.18 25.40
C TYR A 589 -14.10 28.67 26.75
N ALA A 590 -14.46 29.60 27.62
CA ALA A 590 -15.17 29.31 28.86
C ALA A 590 -16.65 29.68 28.66
N PHE A 591 -17.54 28.82 29.15
CA PHE A 591 -18.98 29.03 29.13
C PHE A 591 -19.54 28.96 30.54
N GLU A 592 -20.52 29.83 30.80
CA GLU A 592 -21.31 29.80 32.03
C GLU A 592 -22.43 28.75 31.93
N GLU A 593 -22.90 28.23 33.07
CA GLU A 593 -23.94 27.20 33.15
C GLU A 593 -25.20 27.58 32.34
N GLU A 594 -25.69 28.80 32.54
CA GLU A 594 -26.91 29.28 31.87
C GLU A 594 -26.78 29.31 30.34
N GLU A 595 -25.59 29.62 29.81
CA GLU A 595 -25.36 29.70 28.37
C GLU A 595 -25.45 28.33 27.71
N VAL A 596 -24.93 27.29 28.39
CA VAL A 596 -24.97 25.91 27.91
C VAL A 596 -26.36 25.31 28.05
N LEU A 597 -27.05 25.56 29.17
CA LEU A 597 -28.41 25.05 29.38
C LEU A 597 -29.45 25.67 28.43
N ARG A 598 -29.27 26.92 28.01
CA ARG A 598 -30.12 27.52 26.96
C ARG A 598 -29.99 26.80 25.61
N ALA A 599 -28.81 26.29 25.29
CA ALA A 599 -28.56 25.55 24.05
C ALA A 599 -29.17 24.13 24.03
N LEU A 600 -29.55 23.58 25.19
CA LEU A 600 -30.29 22.31 25.29
C LEU A 600 -31.78 22.43 24.91
N GLN A 601 -32.34 23.64 24.94
CA GLN A 601 -33.78 23.90 24.75
C GLN A 601 -34.15 24.26 23.31
N THR A 602 -33.16 24.50 22.46
CA THR A 602 -33.26 24.77 21.01
C THR A 602 -32.86 23.53 20.22
#